data_AF-A0A962DEX6-F1
#
_entry.id   AF-A0A962DEX6-F1
#
_cell.length_a   1.000
_cell.length_b   1.000
_cell.length_c   1.000
_cell.angle_alpha   90.00
_cell.angle_beta   90.00
_cell.angle_gamma   90.00
#
_symmetry.space_group_name_H-M   'P 1'
#
loop_
_entity.id
_entity.type
_entity.pdbx_description
1 polymer ?
#
loop_
_entity_poly.entity_id
_entity_poly.type
_entity_poly.pdbx_seq_one_letter_code
_entity_poly.pdbx_strand_id
1 'polypeptide(L)'
;MFKKYSNHIVLIVIAIFSFLSIWLSQPRNISQETQLTSGFKMQNAVAINRNISKEPHYVGSPNHEVVREYIISELETLGLLVETQTEPVLNEQNVYSSVTNVIARVPANSSAPSRDAVLLMSHYDSVPYQSFGAADAGSGVSVILEGIRTILQSKNERQNDIIILITDAEEIGLLGAKAFADKHRWMSDIKIVMNFEARGTAGPAFMFMETNQGNANLLDVFNQSQVQYPNSNSLAYSIYKLLPNDTDLTVFRRDHDIQGYNFAFIDNHFDYHTPRDNSDNLSLNSLAQQASYLVPILQELATTDLTQIRTDGDMVYFQLPFLRMISYPFSWAVPLSLISSLLFLGVVLVTVKKGLANPKKILSATLPFLKSIIMVLFICFVLLKFLYWLHPHYSEIMQEFTYNGYWYILFFCLVAFSTNYFLYSYAREKFNSSELMIAPILIWQIIILLFSFYLTGAHFFILLGLTGALILAIRVFFNRLSNYLVLLLVIPSIVLFVPLIVQLPVALGLSTLPFVGVLLVMILSVYLPVLFDKNSIEVNRFVFVFVPLAIYIFAETQASFNKDRPLPDSLYYFQDEQTQKSYFYTHDYKTD
;
A
#
# COMPACT_ATOMS: atom_id res chain seq x y z
N MET A 1 -14.93 41.17 -17.33
CA MET A 1 -13.57 40.91 -17.83
C MET A 1 -12.84 40.08 -16.76
N PHE A 2 -13.10 38.77 -16.70
CA PHE A 2 -12.44 37.91 -15.71
C PHE A 2 -11.04 37.57 -16.23
N LYS A 3 -10.01 37.86 -15.42
CA LYS A 3 -8.59 37.69 -15.76
C LYS A 3 -8.35 36.28 -16.32
N LYS A 4 -7.71 36.18 -17.49
CA LYS A 4 -7.19 34.92 -18.04
C LYS A 4 -6.42 34.19 -16.93
N TYR A 5 -6.84 32.98 -16.61
CA TYR A 5 -6.10 32.11 -15.71
C TYR A 5 -4.86 31.60 -16.43
N SER A 6 -3.76 31.47 -15.68
CA SER A 6 -2.56 30.86 -16.22
C SER A 6 -2.59 29.36 -15.94
N ASN A 7 -2.38 28.54 -16.98
CA ASN A 7 -2.19 27.10 -16.84
C ASN A 7 -1.09 26.74 -15.82
N HIS A 8 -0.20 27.69 -15.48
CA HIS A 8 0.74 27.57 -14.38
C HIS A 8 0.05 27.29 -13.03
N ILE A 9 -1.06 27.95 -12.72
CA ILE A 9 -1.73 27.75 -11.42
C ILE A 9 -2.40 26.35 -11.39
N VAL A 10 -2.92 25.82 -12.52
CA VAL A 10 -3.41 24.43 -12.59
C VAL A 10 -2.28 23.46 -12.27
N LEU A 11 -1.11 23.63 -12.90
CA LEU A 11 0.06 22.78 -12.63
C LEU A 11 0.51 22.87 -11.17
N ILE A 12 0.52 24.07 -10.59
CA ILE A 12 0.88 24.28 -9.18
C ILE A 12 -0.12 23.58 -8.25
N VAL A 13 -1.43 23.70 -8.52
CA VAL A 13 -2.46 23.03 -7.71
C VAL A 13 -2.32 21.51 -7.82
N ILE A 14 -2.12 20.95 -9.03
CA ILE A 14 -1.89 19.52 -9.21
C ILE A 14 -0.64 19.09 -8.43
N ALA A 15 0.47 19.83 -8.53
CA ALA A 15 1.71 19.52 -7.82
C ALA A 15 1.54 19.58 -6.30
N ILE A 16 0.88 20.62 -5.77
CA ILE A 16 0.62 20.79 -4.34
C ILE A 16 -0.25 19.65 -3.82
N PHE A 17 -1.38 19.34 -4.45
CA PHE A 17 -2.27 18.27 -3.97
C PHE A 17 -1.66 16.87 -4.16
N SER A 18 -0.85 16.67 -5.20
CA SER A 18 -0.06 15.43 -5.34
C SER A 18 0.92 15.29 -4.18
N PHE A 19 1.69 16.34 -3.88
CA PHE A 19 2.61 16.35 -2.73
C PHE A 19 1.87 16.14 -1.40
N LEU A 20 0.78 16.88 -1.16
CA LEU A 20 -0.01 16.75 0.07
C LEU A 20 -0.60 15.35 0.24
N SER A 21 -1.06 14.71 -0.84
CA SER A 21 -1.62 13.35 -0.76
C SER A 21 -0.61 12.31 -0.24
N ILE A 22 0.66 12.45 -0.63
CA ILE A 22 1.77 11.60 -0.16
C ILE A 22 2.26 12.08 1.22
N TRP A 23 2.30 13.39 1.43
CA TRP A 23 2.81 13.96 2.67
C TRP A 23 1.94 13.60 3.88
N LEU A 24 0.62 13.53 3.69
CA LEU A 24 -0.39 13.26 4.72
C LEU A 24 -0.66 11.77 4.97
N SER A 25 -0.04 10.85 4.22
CA SER A 25 -0.32 9.42 4.32
C SER A 25 0.35 8.72 5.51
N GLN A 26 1.17 9.43 6.28
CA GLN A 26 1.92 8.90 7.42
C GLN A 26 2.23 10.03 8.43
N PRO A 27 2.46 9.70 9.72
CA PRO A 27 2.95 10.67 10.69
C PRO A 27 4.33 11.22 10.29
N ARG A 28 4.66 12.42 10.77
CA ARG A 28 5.91 13.13 10.46
C ARG A 28 6.55 13.67 11.73
N ASN A 29 7.86 13.92 11.65
CA ASN A 29 8.68 14.48 12.72
C ASN A 29 8.65 13.63 14.00
N ILE A 30 8.54 12.30 13.85
CA ILE A 30 8.63 11.38 14.96
C ILE A 30 10.10 11.28 15.41
N SER A 31 10.31 11.36 16.71
CA SER A 31 11.58 11.13 17.39
C SER A 31 11.43 10.01 18.43
N GLN A 32 12.55 9.53 18.98
CA GLN A 32 12.51 8.54 20.07
C GLN A 32 11.79 9.08 21.30
N GLU A 33 11.88 10.39 21.56
CA GLU A 33 11.20 11.04 22.70
C GLU A 33 9.69 11.21 22.50
N THR A 34 9.18 10.88 21.31
CA THR A 34 7.76 11.05 21.00
C THR A 34 6.90 10.08 21.81
N GLN A 35 5.83 10.61 22.41
CA GLN A 35 4.76 9.84 23.01
C GLN A 35 3.48 10.05 22.20
N LEU A 36 2.87 8.96 21.74
CA LEU A 36 1.62 9.02 20.99
C LEU A 36 0.46 9.34 21.94
N THR A 37 -0.65 9.85 21.39
CA THR A 37 -1.86 10.21 22.16
C THR A 37 -2.46 9.03 22.93
N SER A 38 -2.18 7.79 22.50
CA SER A 38 -2.58 6.56 23.18
C SER A 38 -1.79 6.25 24.46
N GLY A 39 -0.67 6.95 24.70
CA GLY A 39 0.27 6.65 25.79
C GLY A 39 1.45 5.77 25.40
N PHE A 40 1.51 5.34 24.13
CA PHE A 40 2.61 4.59 23.55
C PHE A 40 3.89 5.44 23.49
N LYS A 41 5.02 4.90 23.96
CA LYS A 41 6.31 5.60 23.99
C LYS A 41 7.25 5.06 22.92
N MET A 42 7.64 5.91 21.98
CA MET A 42 8.55 5.52 20.89
C MET A 42 9.90 5.04 21.41
N GLN A 43 10.41 5.65 22.48
CA GLN A 43 11.70 5.29 23.08
C GLN A 43 11.75 3.81 23.49
N ASN A 44 10.66 3.29 24.06
CA ASN A 44 10.58 1.90 24.52
C ASN A 44 10.59 0.95 23.33
N ALA A 45 9.72 1.19 22.33
CA ALA A 45 9.68 0.37 21.12
C ALA A 45 11.04 0.35 20.39
N VAL A 46 11.69 1.51 20.28
CA VAL A 46 13.04 1.60 19.67
C VAL A 46 14.09 0.84 20.49
N ALA A 47 14.02 0.88 21.82
CA ALA A 47 14.95 0.14 22.67
C ALA A 47 14.76 -1.38 22.54
N ILE A 48 13.51 -1.85 22.52
CA ILE A 48 13.16 -3.26 22.30
C ILE A 48 13.67 -3.72 20.93
N ASN A 49 13.37 -2.95 19.88
CA ASN A 49 13.78 -3.26 18.51
C ASN A 49 15.30 -3.36 18.38
N ARG A 50 16.05 -2.42 18.98
CA ARG A 50 17.52 -2.44 19.00
C ARG A 50 18.10 -3.64 19.75
N ASN A 51 17.39 -4.18 20.73
CA ASN A 51 17.83 -5.37 21.46
C ASN A 51 17.62 -6.65 20.63
N ILE A 52 16.49 -6.73 19.92
CA ILE A 52 16.18 -7.83 19.00
C ILE A 52 17.18 -7.85 17.83
N SER A 53 17.39 -6.70 17.20
CA SER A 53 18.18 -6.55 15.97
C SER A 53 19.68 -6.31 16.16
N LYS A 54 20.26 -6.74 17.30
CA LYS A 54 21.73 -6.61 17.53
C LYS A 54 22.54 -7.49 16.60
N GLU A 55 22.07 -8.71 16.37
CA GLU A 55 22.71 -9.73 15.55
C GLU A 55 21.64 -10.50 14.77
N PRO A 56 22.00 -11.11 13.62
CA PRO A 56 21.09 -11.97 12.87
C PRO A 56 20.56 -13.13 13.71
N HIS A 57 19.24 -13.31 13.70
CA HIS A 57 18.50 -14.21 14.59
C HIS A 57 17.60 -15.16 13.80
N TYR A 58 18.08 -15.64 12.66
CA TYR A 58 17.43 -16.65 11.85
C TYR A 58 17.40 -18.01 12.55
N VAL A 59 16.45 -18.85 12.16
CA VAL A 59 16.27 -20.20 12.72
C VAL A 59 17.60 -20.98 12.70
N GLY A 60 18.06 -21.41 13.88
CA GLY A 60 19.31 -22.14 14.07
C GLY A 60 20.57 -21.27 14.31
N SER A 61 20.46 -19.94 14.25
CA SER A 61 21.55 -19.05 14.67
C SER A 61 21.69 -19.02 16.20
N PRO A 62 22.89 -18.72 16.74
CA PRO A 62 23.05 -18.57 18.19
C PRO A 62 22.19 -17.45 18.81
N ASN A 63 21.97 -16.35 18.06
CA ASN A 63 21.21 -15.20 18.58
C ASN A 63 19.69 -15.43 18.56
N HIS A 64 19.21 -16.43 17.83
CA HIS A 64 17.79 -16.77 17.74
C HIS A 64 17.19 -17.10 19.13
N GLU A 65 17.87 -17.93 19.92
CA GLU A 65 17.47 -18.22 21.30
C GLU A 65 17.61 -16.98 22.21
N VAL A 66 18.65 -16.18 22.03
CA VAL A 66 18.85 -14.94 22.82
C VAL A 66 17.69 -13.96 22.63
N VAL A 67 17.23 -13.79 21.39
CA VAL A 67 16.08 -12.95 21.06
C VAL A 67 14.79 -13.51 21.67
N ARG A 68 14.57 -14.82 21.57
CA ARG A 68 13.41 -15.48 22.19
C ARG A 68 13.36 -15.24 23.70
N GLU A 69 14.45 -15.50 24.41
CA GLU A 69 14.53 -15.30 25.86
C GLU A 69 14.39 -13.82 26.24
N TYR A 70 14.91 -12.91 25.42
CA TYR A 70 14.69 -11.47 25.60
C TYR A 70 13.19 -11.11 25.53
N ILE A 71 12.48 -11.60 24.52
CA ILE A 71 11.03 -11.35 24.35
C ILE A 71 10.24 -11.93 25.53
N ILE A 72 10.57 -13.15 25.97
CA ILE A 72 9.98 -13.76 27.18
C ILE A 72 10.18 -12.84 28.38
N SER A 73 11.40 -12.33 28.60
CA SER A 73 11.71 -11.46 29.74
C SER A 73 10.96 -10.12 29.70
N GLU A 74 10.74 -9.54 28.52
CA GLU A 74 9.96 -8.32 28.36
C GLU A 74 8.49 -8.56 28.72
N LEU A 75 7.89 -9.68 28.28
CA LEU A 75 6.52 -10.06 28.64
C LEU A 75 6.35 -10.35 30.14
N GLU A 76 7.31 -11.05 30.75
CA GLU A 76 7.32 -11.32 32.19
C GLU A 76 7.46 -10.04 33.03
N THR A 77 8.25 -9.07 32.55
CA THR A 77 8.39 -7.75 33.19
C THR A 77 7.07 -6.96 33.19
N LEU A 78 6.19 -7.23 32.22
CA LEU A 78 4.82 -6.71 32.20
C LEU A 78 3.86 -7.45 33.16
N GLY A 79 4.35 -8.48 33.86
CA GLY A 79 3.59 -9.30 34.79
C GLY A 79 2.76 -10.39 34.11
N LEU A 80 3.07 -10.74 32.86
CA LEU A 80 2.36 -11.79 32.12
C LEU A 80 2.99 -13.16 32.37
N LEU A 81 2.15 -14.18 32.38
CA LEU A 81 2.59 -15.57 32.35
C LEU A 81 2.86 -15.96 30.90
N VAL A 82 4.11 -16.34 30.62
CA VAL A 82 4.57 -16.72 29.28
C VAL A 82 4.63 -18.24 29.15
N GLU A 83 4.11 -18.75 28.05
CA GLU A 83 4.20 -20.16 27.63
C GLU A 83 5.01 -20.21 26.34
N THR A 84 5.92 -21.17 26.23
CA THR A 84 6.57 -21.51 24.97
C THR A 84 5.92 -22.76 24.37
N GLN A 85 5.71 -22.76 23.05
CA GLN A 85 5.20 -23.90 22.32
C GLN A 85 6.27 -24.41 21.37
N THR A 86 6.91 -25.54 21.72
CA THR A 86 7.91 -26.20 20.87
C THR A 86 7.29 -27.36 20.10
N GLU A 87 7.32 -27.31 18.77
CA GLU A 87 6.69 -28.31 17.92
C GLU A 87 7.51 -28.59 16.65
N PRO A 88 7.65 -29.85 16.20
CA PRO A 88 8.11 -30.15 14.86
C PRO A 88 6.99 -29.84 13.85
N VAL A 89 7.34 -29.14 12.78
CA VAL A 89 6.41 -28.72 11.72
C VAL A 89 7.00 -29.02 10.35
N LEU A 90 6.16 -29.55 9.46
CA LEU A 90 6.42 -29.67 8.04
C LEU A 90 5.34 -28.87 7.30
N ASN A 91 5.74 -27.93 6.45
CA ASN A 91 4.79 -27.20 5.60
C ASN A 91 4.57 -27.88 4.25
N GLU A 92 3.66 -27.31 3.45
CA GLU A 92 3.27 -27.82 2.14
C GLU A 92 4.40 -27.77 1.10
N GLN A 93 5.38 -26.90 1.32
CA GLN A 93 6.59 -26.74 0.52
C GLN A 93 7.71 -27.72 0.91
N ASN A 94 7.44 -28.68 1.80
CA ASN A 94 8.39 -29.64 2.36
C ASN A 94 9.54 -29.00 3.18
N VAL A 95 9.32 -27.80 3.72
CA VAL A 95 10.23 -27.21 4.71
C VAL A 95 9.90 -27.77 6.08
N TYR A 96 10.93 -28.26 6.77
CA TYR A 96 10.82 -28.87 8.09
C TYR A 96 11.71 -28.14 9.09
N SER A 97 11.12 -27.74 10.23
CA SER A 97 11.87 -27.22 11.38
C SER A 97 11.16 -27.55 12.69
N SER A 98 11.91 -27.51 13.79
CA SER A 98 11.35 -27.47 15.13
C SER A 98 11.22 -26.02 15.55
N VAL A 99 9.99 -25.54 15.67
CA VAL A 99 9.68 -24.14 16.01
C VAL A 99 9.45 -24.00 17.50
N THR A 100 9.73 -22.83 18.07
CA THR A 100 9.41 -22.48 19.46
C THR A 100 8.74 -21.10 19.52
N ASN A 101 7.41 -21.09 19.48
CA ASN A 101 6.62 -19.86 19.62
C ASN A 101 6.66 -19.32 21.05
N VAL A 102 6.56 -18.00 21.22
CA VAL A 102 6.38 -17.33 22.51
C VAL A 102 4.93 -16.83 22.62
N ILE A 103 4.25 -17.24 23.69
CA ILE A 103 2.80 -17.05 23.83
C ILE A 103 2.49 -16.47 25.20
N ALA A 104 1.65 -15.44 25.26
CA ALA A 104 1.13 -14.89 26.51
C ALA A 104 -0.34 -14.51 26.38
N ARG A 105 -1.06 -14.47 27.50
CA ARG A 105 -2.48 -14.08 27.54
C ARG A 105 -2.72 -12.98 28.56
N VAL A 106 -3.34 -11.91 28.10
CA VAL A 106 -3.89 -10.85 28.93
C VAL A 106 -5.38 -11.13 29.12
N PRO A 107 -5.82 -11.52 30.32
CA PRO A 107 -7.24 -11.78 30.55
C PRO A 107 -8.05 -10.47 30.50
N ALA A 108 -9.30 -10.61 30.09
CA ALA A 108 -10.36 -9.64 30.25
C ALA A 108 -10.44 -9.19 31.72
N ASN A 109 -10.71 -7.91 31.95
CA ASN A 109 -10.89 -7.33 33.28
C ASN A 109 -12.35 -6.88 33.53
N SER A 110 -13.27 -7.22 32.62
CA SER A 110 -14.70 -6.98 32.75
C SER A 110 -15.33 -7.88 33.82
N SER A 111 -16.44 -7.40 34.38
CA SER A 111 -17.30 -8.19 35.27
C SER A 111 -18.03 -9.36 34.57
N ALA A 112 -18.14 -9.32 33.24
CA ALA A 112 -18.76 -10.36 32.41
C ALA A 112 -17.90 -10.68 31.16
N PRO A 113 -16.79 -11.42 31.30
CA PRO A 113 -15.88 -11.71 30.18
C PRO A 113 -16.48 -12.72 29.18
N SER A 114 -16.22 -12.52 27.88
CA SER A 114 -16.77 -13.33 26.77
C SER A 114 -16.07 -14.69 26.59
N ARG A 115 -14.86 -14.85 27.13
CA ARG A 115 -13.88 -15.92 26.86
C ARG A 115 -13.28 -15.92 25.45
N ASP A 116 -13.74 -15.04 24.57
CA ASP A 116 -13.17 -14.83 23.23
C ASP A 116 -11.89 -13.99 23.31
N ALA A 117 -11.06 -14.10 22.28
CA ALA A 117 -9.76 -13.44 22.23
C ALA A 117 -9.46 -12.74 20.90
N VAL A 118 -8.75 -11.61 21.01
CA VAL A 118 -8.02 -10.97 19.92
C VAL A 118 -6.59 -11.54 19.92
N LEU A 119 -6.11 -12.01 18.78
CA LEU A 119 -4.70 -12.41 18.62
C LEU A 119 -3.88 -11.23 18.10
N LEU A 120 -2.83 -10.83 18.82
CA LEU A 120 -1.75 -9.98 18.32
C LEU A 120 -0.60 -10.86 17.85
N MET A 121 -0.11 -10.61 16.64
CA MET A 121 0.86 -11.49 15.99
C MET A 121 1.95 -10.72 15.24
N SER A 122 3.16 -11.26 15.32
CA SER A 122 4.36 -10.89 14.57
C SER A 122 5.39 -12.01 14.75
N HIS A 123 6.42 -12.08 13.93
CA HIS A 123 7.46 -13.11 14.03
C HIS A 123 8.75 -12.55 14.62
N TYR A 124 9.54 -13.41 15.30
CA TYR A 124 10.82 -13.00 15.88
C TYR A 124 12.05 -13.52 15.15
N ASP A 125 11.89 -14.42 14.18
CA ASP A 125 13.02 -14.86 13.37
C ASP A 125 13.39 -13.82 12.32
N SER A 126 14.66 -13.74 11.96
CA SER A 126 15.09 -13.01 10.77
C SER A 126 15.29 -13.98 9.62
N VAL A 127 15.22 -13.53 8.36
CA VAL A 127 15.61 -14.37 7.22
C VAL A 127 17.04 -14.95 7.35
N PRO A 128 17.33 -16.17 6.83
CA PRO A 128 18.66 -16.81 6.86
C PRO A 128 19.80 -16.11 6.08
N TYR A 129 19.63 -14.85 5.65
CA TYR A 129 20.58 -14.07 4.85
C TYR A 129 21.20 -12.90 5.61
N GLN A 130 21.93 -13.14 6.71
CA GLN A 130 22.64 -12.12 7.53
C GLN A 130 21.83 -10.83 7.85
N SER A 131 20.50 -10.87 7.77
CA SER A 131 19.62 -9.76 8.11
C SER A 131 19.60 -9.58 9.62
N PHE A 132 19.50 -8.33 10.08
CA PHE A 132 19.29 -8.05 11.51
C PHE A 132 17.81 -7.97 11.87
N GLY A 133 16.88 -8.10 10.91
CA GLY A 133 15.43 -8.22 11.15
C GLY A 133 14.83 -7.05 11.92
N ALA A 134 15.36 -5.83 11.77
CA ALA A 134 14.89 -4.69 12.55
C ALA A 134 13.50 -4.22 12.09
N ALA A 135 13.25 -4.16 10.79
CA ALA A 135 11.93 -3.97 10.23
C ALA A 135 11.18 -5.29 10.17
N ASP A 136 11.77 -6.34 9.60
CA ASP A 136 11.11 -7.63 9.36
C ASP A 136 11.53 -8.73 10.37
N ALA A 137 10.71 -9.10 11.36
CA ALA A 137 9.56 -8.36 11.88
C ALA A 137 9.80 -7.76 13.27
N GLY A 138 11.07 -7.46 13.60
CA GLY A 138 11.44 -6.82 14.86
C GLY A 138 10.67 -5.51 15.14
N SER A 139 10.17 -4.82 14.11
CA SER A 139 9.28 -3.66 14.30
C SER A 139 7.93 -4.07 14.87
N GLY A 140 7.32 -5.14 14.33
CA GLY A 140 6.04 -5.67 14.79
C GLY A 140 6.10 -6.16 16.24
N VAL A 141 7.14 -6.96 16.58
CA VAL A 141 7.39 -7.40 17.96
C VAL A 141 7.51 -6.21 18.92
N SER A 142 8.29 -5.19 18.54
CA SER A 142 8.49 -4.02 19.40
C SER A 142 7.21 -3.19 19.60
N VAL A 143 6.37 -3.08 18.57
CA VAL A 143 5.08 -2.40 18.62
C VAL A 143 4.09 -3.17 19.49
N ILE A 144 4.08 -4.51 19.41
CA ILE A 144 3.23 -5.35 20.26
C ILE A 144 3.62 -5.21 21.74
N LEU A 145 4.90 -5.35 22.09
CA LEU A 145 5.35 -5.31 23.48
C LEU A 145 5.06 -3.95 24.15
N GLU A 146 5.41 -2.84 23.49
CA GLU A 146 5.11 -1.49 24.02
C GLU A 146 3.60 -1.17 23.96
N GLY A 147 2.89 -1.72 22.97
CA GLY A 147 1.43 -1.64 22.86
C GLY A 147 0.73 -2.29 24.04
N ILE A 148 1.12 -3.51 24.39
CA ILE A 148 0.59 -4.25 25.55
C ILE A 148 0.91 -3.54 26.86
N ARG A 149 2.13 -3.00 27.03
CA ARG A 149 2.45 -2.14 28.18
C ARG A 149 1.45 -0.98 28.30
N THR A 150 1.12 -0.35 27.17
CA THR A 150 0.15 0.76 27.11
C THR A 150 -1.26 0.30 27.48
N ILE A 151 -1.71 -0.86 26.98
CA ILE A 151 -3.01 -1.46 27.29
C ILE A 151 -3.12 -1.84 28.77
N LEU A 152 -2.09 -2.44 29.36
CA LEU A 152 -2.08 -2.85 30.77
C LEU A 152 -2.12 -1.65 31.72
N GLN A 153 -1.55 -0.51 31.32
CA GLN A 153 -1.66 0.74 32.08
C GLN A 153 -3.00 1.45 31.92
N SER A 154 -3.73 1.15 30.84
CA SER A 154 -5.08 1.64 30.65
C SER A 154 -6.02 1.01 31.67
N LYS A 155 -6.87 1.84 32.29
CA LYS A 155 -7.95 1.39 33.18
C LYS A 155 -9.23 1.04 32.43
N ASN A 156 -9.17 0.99 31.10
CA ASN A 156 -10.34 0.65 30.30
C ASN A 156 -10.77 -0.79 30.58
N GLU A 157 -12.08 -0.99 30.55
CA GLU A 157 -12.69 -2.32 30.63
C GLU A 157 -12.41 -3.09 29.33
N ARG A 158 -12.13 -4.38 29.48
CA ARG A 158 -11.88 -5.34 28.41
C ARG A 158 -12.77 -6.55 28.66
N GLN A 159 -13.65 -6.82 27.71
CA GLN A 159 -14.56 -7.96 27.72
C GLN A 159 -13.92 -9.21 27.11
N ASN A 160 -13.01 -9.00 26.15
CA ASN A 160 -12.27 -10.05 25.46
C ASN A 160 -10.85 -10.15 25.99
N ASP A 161 -10.31 -11.36 25.91
CA ASP A 161 -8.92 -11.62 26.18
C ASP A 161 -8.04 -11.10 25.03
N ILE A 162 -6.77 -10.87 25.31
CA ILE A 162 -5.77 -10.57 24.29
C ILE A 162 -4.72 -11.68 24.37
N ILE A 163 -4.55 -12.41 23.28
CA ILE A 163 -3.47 -13.40 23.14
C ILE A 163 -2.35 -12.73 22.34
N ILE A 164 -1.15 -12.83 22.86
CA ILE A 164 0.07 -12.40 22.19
C ILE A 164 0.74 -13.67 21.68
N LEU A 165 1.00 -13.72 20.38
CA LEU A 165 1.73 -14.79 19.73
C LEU A 165 2.90 -14.17 18.99
N ILE A 166 4.11 -14.44 19.45
CA ILE A 166 5.31 -14.14 18.69
C ILE A 166 5.79 -15.45 18.09
N THR A 167 5.61 -15.57 16.77
CA THR A 167 5.86 -16.80 16.00
C THR A 167 7.34 -16.97 15.70
N ASP A 168 7.72 -18.23 15.51
CA ASP A 168 9.04 -18.65 15.07
C ASP A 168 8.98 -19.20 13.64
N ALA A 169 10.06 -19.09 12.88
CA ALA A 169 10.24 -19.67 11.56
C ALA A 169 9.18 -19.23 10.53
N GLU A 170 8.81 -17.94 10.55
CA GLU A 170 7.98 -17.32 9.51
C GLU A 170 8.73 -17.34 8.17
N GLU A 171 10.01 -16.95 8.20
CA GLU A 171 10.86 -16.66 7.04
C GLU A 171 11.21 -17.90 6.20
N ILE A 172 11.02 -19.07 6.78
CA ILE A 172 11.21 -20.37 6.13
C ILE A 172 9.88 -21.09 5.83
N GLY A 173 8.76 -20.37 5.97
CA GLY A 173 7.45 -20.77 5.48
C GLY A 173 6.39 -20.95 6.56
N LEU A 174 6.21 -19.92 7.40
CA LEU A 174 5.07 -19.73 8.32
C LEU A 174 4.90 -20.85 9.35
N LEU A 175 6.01 -21.48 9.75
CA LEU A 175 5.97 -22.74 10.50
C LEU A 175 5.43 -22.52 11.92
N GLY A 176 5.76 -21.40 12.56
CA GLY A 176 5.29 -21.03 13.89
C GLY A 176 3.78 -20.78 13.93
N ALA A 177 3.24 -20.00 13.00
CA ALA A 177 1.80 -19.80 12.89
C ALA A 177 1.08 -21.13 12.65
N LYS A 178 1.62 -22.00 11.78
CA LYS A 178 1.07 -23.33 11.55
C LYS A 178 1.06 -24.19 12.82
N ALA A 179 2.17 -24.23 13.58
CA ALA A 179 2.21 -24.96 14.85
C ALA A 179 1.14 -24.47 15.84
N PHE A 180 0.98 -23.16 15.95
CA PHE A 180 -0.01 -22.59 16.86
C PHE A 180 -1.42 -22.93 16.40
N ALA A 181 -1.74 -22.65 15.14
CA ALA A 181 -3.08 -22.83 14.58
C ALA A 181 -3.54 -24.29 14.61
N ASP A 182 -2.63 -25.25 14.38
CA ASP A 182 -2.99 -26.67 14.33
C ASP A 182 -3.06 -27.33 15.72
N LYS A 183 -2.30 -26.86 16.71
CA LYS A 183 -2.07 -27.61 17.97
C LYS A 183 -2.36 -26.83 19.25
N HIS A 184 -2.35 -25.50 19.23
CA HIS A 184 -2.44 -24.73 20.47
C HIS A 184 -3.88 -24.65 21.01
N ARG A 185 -4.06 -24.94 22.30
CA ARG A 185 -5.38 -24.99 22.94
C ARG A 185 -6.17 -23.69 22.91
N TRP A 186 -5.50 -22.54 22.84
CA TRP A 186 -6.16 -21.23 22.77
C TRP A 186 -6.64 -20.85 21.38
N MET A 187 -6.36 -21.65 20.35
CA MET A 187 -6.83 -21.38 18.99
C MET A 187 -8.36 -21.28 18.92
N SER A 188 -9.10 -22.05 19.74
CA SER A 188 -10.57 -22.02 19.79
C SER A 188 -11.15 -20.68 20.25
N ASP A 189 -10.38 -19.91 21.03
CA ASP A 189 -10.82 -18.68 21.66
C ASP A 189 -10.66 -17.50 20.70
N ILE A 190 -9.80 -17.63 19.68
CA ILE A 190 -9.45 -16.54 18.76
C ILE A 190 -10.60 -16.30 17.78
N LYS A 191 -10.99 -15.04 17.64
CA LYS A 191 -12.03 -14.60 16.69
C LYS A 191 -11.53 -13.61 15.64
N ILE A 192 -10.40 -12.96 15.91
CA ILE A 192 -9.79 -11.98 15.03
C ILE A 192 -8.29 -11.89 15.30
N VAL A 193 -7.51 -11.60 14.26
CA VAL A 193 -6.05 -11.43 14.34
C VAL A 193 -5.64 -10.02 13.92
N MET A 194 -4.63 -9.47 14.57
CA MET A 194 -3.89 -8.28 14.14
C MET A 194 -2.42 -8.68 13.92
N ASN A 195 -1.97 -8.65 12.67
CA ASN A 195 -0.61 -9.03 12.27
C ASN A 195 0.22 -7.79 11.89
N PHE A 196 1.46 -7.71 12.38
CA PHE A 196 2.37 -6.58 12.13
C PHE A 196 3.65 -7.05 11.44
N GLU A 197 3.90 -6.50 10.25
CA GLU A 197 4.93 -6.95 9.31
C GLU A 197 5.70 -5.79 8.68
N ALA A 198 6.77 -6.11 7.98
CA ALA A 198 7.45 -5.18 7.10
C ALA A 198 7.99 -5.89 5.86
N ARG A 199 7.96 -5.20 4.71
CA ARG A 199 8.62 -5.65 3.46
C ARG A 199 9.63 -4.61 2.96
N GLY A 200 10.21 -3.88 3.90
CA GLY A 200 11.08 -2.72 3.67
C GLY A 200 11.35 -2.03 5.00
N THR A 201 12.14 -0.97 5.01
CA THR A 201 12.55 -0.28 6.25
C THR A 201 11.79 1.01 6.52
N ALA A 202 10.93 1.47 5.58
CA ALA A 202 10.26 2.75 5.68
C ALA A 202 8.88 2.80 5.01
N GLY A 203 8.33 4.02 4.94
CA GLY A 203 7.14 4.36 4.20
C GLY A 203 5.84 4.21 4.99
N PRO A 204 4.71 4.55 4.38
CA PRO A 204 3.41 4.41 5.02
C PRO A 204 3.11 2.93 5.32
N ALA A 205 2.66 2.63 6.55
CA ALA A 205 2.16 1.30 6.90
C ALA A 205 0.76 1.11 6.30
N PHE A 206 0.63 0.17 5.38
CA PHE A 206 -0.65 -0.22 4.79
C PHE A 206 -1.40 -1.15 5.72
N MET A 207 -2.65 -0.80 6.02
CA MET A 207 -3.59 -1.76 6.57
C MET A 207 -4.31 -2.45 5.41
N PHE A 208 -4.41 -3.77 5.43
CA PHE A 208 -5.34 -4.51 4.59
C PHE A 208 -6.05 -5.59 5.40
N MET A 209 -7.35 -5.78 5.11
CA MET A 209 -8.18 -6.76 5.80
C MET A 209 -8.07 -8.10 5.09
N GLU A 210 -7.53 -9.10 5.78
CA GLU A 210 -7.46 -10.46 5.28
C GLU A 210 -8.71 -11.23 5.68
N THR A 211 -9.56 -11.51 4.69
CA THR A 211 -10.85 -12.16 4.91
C THR A 211 -11.11 -13.26 3.88
N ASN A 212 -11.84 -14.31 4.28
CA ASN A 212 -12.41 -15.27 3.33
C ASN A 212 -13.77 -14.79 2.81
N GLN A 213 -14.54 -14.11 3.66
CA GLN A 213 -15.90 -13.65 3.40
C GLN A 213 -16.13 -12.34 4.16
N GLY A 214 -16.70 -11.34 3.48
CA GLY A 214 -17.07 -10.05 4.04
C GLY A 214 -15.91 -9.22 4.59
N ASN A 215 -16.16 -7.93 4.79
CA ASN A 215 -15.25 -7.02 5.48
C ASN A 215 -15.99 -5.91 6.26
N ALA A 216 -17.32 -5.87 6.21
CA ALA A 216 -18.12 -4.77 6.75
C ALA A 216 -17.87 -4.53 8.24
N ASN A 217 -17.91 -5.59 9.05
CA ASN A 217 -17.78 -5.45 10.50
C ASN A 217 -16.33 -5.15 10.93
N LEU A 218 -15.34 -5.64 10.18
CA LEU A 218 -13.93 -5.22 10.35
C LEU A 218 -13.77 -3.73 10.00
N LEU A 219 -14.40 -3.27 8.93
CA LEU A 219 -14.36 -1.86 8.56
C LEU A 219 -15.06 -0.98 9.61
N ASP A 220 -16.16 -1.44 10.20
CA ASP A 220 -16.86 -0.73 11.26
C ASP A 220 -16.00 -0.58 12.51
N VAL A 221 -15.34 -1.66 12.97
CA VAL A 221 -14.36 -1.60 14.08
C VAL A 221 -13.23 -0.62 13.74
N PHE A 222 -12.66 -0.70 12.55
CA PHE A 222 -11.56 0.19 12.13
C PHE A 222 -11.98 1.67 12.15
N ASN A 223 -13.20 1.97 11.69
CA ASN A 223 -13.75 3.32 11.70
C ASN A 223 -14.05 3.83 13.12
N GLN A 224 -14.54 2.95 14.00
CA GLN A 224 -14.83 3.28 15.41
C GLN A 224 -13.54 3.52 16.21
N SER A 225 -12.46 2.85 15.84
CA SER A 225 -11.14 2.98 16.46
C SER A 225 -10.49 4.37 16.26
N GLN A 226 -11.00 5.20 15.35
CA GLN A 226 -10.52 6.58 15.10
C GLN A 226 -9.00 6.70 14.88
N VAL A 227 -8.46 5.76 14.11
CA VAL A 227 -7.03 5.66 13.84
C VAL A 227 -6.48 6.90 13.16
N GLN A 228 -5.30 7.34 13.59
CA GLN A 228 -4.60 8.48 13.01
C GLN A 228 -3.83 8.04 11.77
N TYR A 229 -3.87 8.84 10.71
CA TYR A 229 -3.18 8.56 9.43
C TYR A 229 -3.56 7.18 8.83
N PRO A 230 -4.85 6.86 8.62
CA PRO A 230 -5.23 5.61 7.99
C PRO A 230 -4.72 5.55 6.54
N ASN A 231 -4.07 4.44 6.19
CA ASN A 231 -3.63 4.16 4.83
C ASN A 231 -4.13 2.77 4.43
N SER A 232 -5.27 2.75 3.74
CA SER A 232 -5.93 1.52 3.31
C SER A 232 -6.97 1.79 2.22
N ASN A 233 -7.26 0.77 1.43
CA ASN A 233 -8.35 0.74 0.46
C ASN A 233 -8.75 -0.71 0.16
N SER A 234 -9.97 -0.91 -0.34
CA SER A 234 -10.52 -2.23 -0.65
C SER A 234 -9.86 -2.94 -1.84
N LEU A 235 -8.95 -2.29 -2.56
CA LEU A 235 -8.14 -2.92 -3.61
C LEU A 235 -6.88 -3.59 -3.04
N ALA A 236 -6.34 -3.12 -1.91
CA ALA A 236 -5.08 -3.60 -1.32
C ALA A 236 -5.09 -5.13 -1.12
N TYR A 237 -6.12 -5.67 -0.48
CA TYR A 237 -6.23 -7.12 -0.27
C TYR A 237 -6.45 -7.91 -1.56
N SER A 238 -7.14 -7.34 -2.55
CA SER A 238 -7.32 -8.00 -3.85
C SER A 238 -6.01 -8.11 -4.62
N ILE A 239 -5.09 -7.14 -4.45
CA ILE A 239 -3.73 -7.21 -5.00
C ILE A 239 -2.91 -8.22 -4.19
N TYR A 240 -2.97 -8.18 -2.86
CA TYR A 240 -2.24 -9.08 -1.98
C TYR A 240 -2.48 -10.56 -2.33
N LYS A 241 -3.74 -10.98 -2.55
CA LYS A 241 -4.09 -12.35 -2.98
C LYS A 241 -3.42 -12.82 -4.29
N LEU A 242 -2.93 -11.89 -5.11
CA LEU A 242 -2.27 -12.20 -6.39
C LEU A 242 -0.75 -12.21 -6.28
N LEU A 243 -0.20 -11.75 -5.15
CA LEU A 243 1.23 -11.80 -4.88
C LEU A 243 1.63 -13.23 -4.46
N PRO A 244 2.88 -13.64 -4.70
CA PRO A 244 3.41 -14.91 -4.21
C PRO A 244 3.77 -14.87 -2.71
N ASN A 245 3.47 -13.76 -2.04
CA ASN A 245 3.81 -13.51 -0.64
C ASN A 245 2.62 -13.87 0.24
N ASP A 246 2.91 -14.51 1.36
CA ASP A 246 1.98 -14.76 2.44
C ASP A 246 2.58 -14.18 3.73
N THR A 247 1.80 -14.12 4.80
CA THR A 247 2.29 -13.84 6.17
C THR A 247 1.63 -14.84 7.11
N ASP A 248 2.04 -14.85 8.37
CA ASP A 248 1.43 -15.73 9.38
C ASP A 248 -0.11 -15.64 9.44
N LEU A 249 -0.70 -14.46 9.20
CA LEU A 249 -2.17 -14.28 9.16
C LEU A 249 -2.83 -15.13 8.07
N THR A 250 -2.10 -15.42 7.00
CA THR A 250 -2.59 -16.25 5.90
C THR A 250 -2.93 -17.66 6.38
N VAL A 251 -2.18 -18.22 7.34
CA VAL A 251 -2.48 -19.54 7.93
C VAL A 251 -3.83 -19.53 8.63
N PHE A 252 -4.08 -18.54 9.47
CA PHE A 252 -5.33 -18.39 10.22
C PHE A 252 -6.53 -18.17 9.30
N ARG A 253 -6.36 -17.32 8.30
CA ARG A 253 -7.41 -17.04 7.31
C ARG A 253 -7.69 -18.26 6.45
N ARG A 254 -6.67 -18.82 5.80
CA ARG A 254 -6.82 -19.89 4.81
C ARG A 254 -7.28 -21.20 5.45
N ASP A 255 -6.68 -21.58 6.57
CA ASP A 255 -6.82 -22.93 7.12
C ASP A 255 -7.89 -23.00 8.23
N HIS A 256 -8.19 -21.88 8.88
CA HIS A 256 -9.11 -21.81 10.04
C HIS A 256 -10.23 -20.78 9.90
N ASP A 257 -10.31 -20.09 8.75
CA ASP A 257 -11.32 -19.09 8.43
C ASP A 257 -11.33 -17.88 9.39
N ILE A 258 -10.21 -17.61 10.08
CA ILE A 258 -10.10 -16.48 11.01
C ILE A 258 -9.56 -15.26 10.26
N GLN A 259 -10.36 -14.21 10.21
CA GLN A 259 -10.04 -12.96 9.53
C GLN A 259 -9.25 -11.99 10.43
N GLY A 260 -8.63 -10.98 9.83
CA GLY A 260 -7.85 -10.02 10.59
C GLY A 260 -7.41 -8.79 9.82
N TYR A 261 -6.64 -7.96 10.51
CA TYR A 261 -5.92 -6.83 9.94
C TYR A 261 -4.45 -7.18 9.80
N ASN A 262 -3.89 -6.97 8.62
CA ASN A 262 -2.46 -7.01 8.40
C ASN A 262 -1.93 -5.58 8.22
N PHE A 263 -0.79 -5.28 8.83
CA PHE A 263 -0.16 -3.95 8.82
C PHE A 263 1.28 -4.05 8.33
N ALA A 264 1.54 -3.62 7.09
CA ALA A 264 2.87 -3.71 6.49
C ALA A 264 3.32 -2.39 5.87
N PHE A 265 4.53 -1.94 6.18
CA PHE A 265 5.22 -0.90 5.40
C PHE A 265 6.23 -1.57 4.46
N ILE A 266 6.42 -0.98 3.27
CA ILE A 266 7.07 -1.67 2.13
C ILE A 266 8.11 -0.78 1.42
N ASP A 267 8.30 0.45 1.86
CA ASP A 267 9.23 1.38 1.21
C ASP A 267 10.67 1.06 1.63
N ASN A 268 11.64 1.53 0.84
CA ASN A 268 13.04 1.10 0.93
C ASN A 268 13.19 -0.43 0.85
N HIS A 269 12.40 -1.04 -0.04
CA HIS A 269 12.37 -2.48 -0.28
C HIS A 269 13.75 -3.09 -0.63
N PHE A 270 14.70 -2.29 -1.11
CA PHE A 270 16.08 -2.74 -1.34
C PHE A 270 16.85 -3.11 -0.06
N ASP A 271 16.37 -2.71 1.13
CA ASP A 271 16.97 -3.12 2.41
C ASP A 271 16.40 -4.46 2.92
N TYR A 272 15.24 -4.87 2.41
CA TYR A 272 14.51 -6.09 2.81
C TYR A 272 15.33 -7.35 2.55
N HIS A 273 15.38 -8.27 3.52
CA HIS A 273 16.18 -9.49 3.47
C HIS A 273 17.68 -9.25 3.23
N THR A 274 18.22 -8.14 3.77
CA THR A 274 19.65 -7.83 3.69
C THR A 274 20.19 -7.39 5.06
N PRO A 275 21.53 -7.33 5.24
CA PRO A 275 22.13 -6.72 6.44
C PRO A 275 21.77 -5.24 6.67
N ARG A 276 21.12 -4.59 5.69
CA ARG A 276 20.63 -3.22 5.82
C ARG A 276 19.28 -3.14 6.52
N ASP A 277 18.58 -4.25 6.68
CA ASP A 277 17.44 -4.31 7.59
C ASP A 277 17.95 -4.33 9.05
N ASN A 278 18.30 -3.15 9.55
CA ASN A 278 18.86 -2.91 10.86
C ASN A 278 18.22 -1.66 11.51
N SER A 279 18.44 -1.50 12.82
CA SER A 279 17.74 -0.46 13.60
C SER A 279 18.04 0.97 13.18
N ASP A 280 19.14 1.23 12.46
CA ASP A 280 19.49 2.57 11.99
C ASP A 280 18.72 2.95 10.73
N ASN A 281 18.37 1.98 9.89
CA ASN A 281 17.57 2.19 8.68
C ASN A 281 16.06 2.12 8.93
N LEU A 282 15.60 1.53 10.04
CA LEU A 282 14.19 1.50 10.41
C LEU A 282 13.61 2.91 10.60
N SER A 283 12.59 3.25 9.83
CA SER A 283 11.91 4.54 9.92
C SER A 283 11.04 4.64 11.16
N LEU A 284 11.35 5.61 12.03
CA LEU A 284 10.53 5.92 13.20
C LEU A 284 9.11 6.38 12.84
N ASN A 285 8.92 6.99 11.66
CA ASN A 285 7.58 7.37 11.19
C ASN A 285 6.73 6.13 10.87
N SER A 286 7.33 5.12 10.24
CA SER A 286 6.65 3.85 9.92
C SER A 286 6.30 3.08 11.19
N LEU A 287 7.26 2.97 12.12
CA LEU A 287 7.05 2.35 13.43
C LEU A 287 5.94 3.05 14.22
N ALA A 288 5.94 4.38 14.25
CA ALA A 288 4.89 5.16 14.90
C ALA A 288 3.53 5.00 14.22
N GLN A 289 3.49 4.80 12.90
CA GLN A 289 2.23 4.56 12.20
C GLN A 289 1.65 3.18 12.56
N GLN A 290 2.45 2.12 12.59
CA GLN A 290 2.00 0.81 13.11
C GLN A 290 1.50 0.92 14.56
N ALA A 291 2.22 1.61 15.43
CA ALA A 291 1.78 1.86 16.81
C ALA A 291 0.48 2.68 16.88
N SER A 292 0.28 3.61 15.95
CA SER A 292 -0.96 4.39 15.83
C SER A 292 -2.16 3.54 15.41
N TYR A 293 -1.94 2.40 14.74
CA TYR A 293 -2.97 1.39 14.47
C TYR A 293 -3.23 0.48 15.67
N LEU A 294 -2.18 -0.06 16.29
CA LEU A 294 -2.31 -1.11 17.30
C LEU A 294 -3.20 -0.70 18.46
N VAL A 295 -2.85 0.37 19.18
CA VAL A 295 -3.49 0.66 20.47
C VAL A 295 -4.98 1.02 20.31
N PRO A 296 -5.39 1.91 19.37
CA PRO A 296 -6.80 2.25 19.23
C PRO A 296 -7.66 1.08 18.74
N ILE A 297 -7.17 0.29 17.79
CA ILE A 297 -7.92 -0.87 17.26
C ILE A 297 -8.06 -1.96 18.32
N LEU A 298 -6.98 -2.24 19.05
CA LEU A 298 -7.01 -3.22 20.13
C LEU A 298 -7.94 -2.80 21.28
N GLN A 299 -8.00 -1.50 21.60
CA GLN A 299 -8.95 -0.96 22.58
C GLN A 299 -10.41 -1.17 22.15
N GLU A 300 -10.72 -0.92 20.88
CA GLU A 300 -12.06 -1.14 20.32
C GLU A 300 -12.43 -2.63 20.32
N LEU A 301 -11.51 -3.49 19.84
CA LEU A 301 -11.72 -4.93 19.81
C LEU A 301 -11.81 -5.55 21.20
N ALA A 302 -11.16 -4.98 22.21
CA ALA A 302 -11.25 -5.48 23.58
C ALA A 302 -12.67 -5.32 24.18
N THR A 303 -13.52 -4.47 23.61
CA THR A 303 -14.91 -4.24 24.04
C THR A 303 -15.97 -4.67 23.02
N THR A 304 -15.56 -5.07 21.81
CA THR A 304 -16.45 -5.51 20.74
C THR A 304 -16.95 -6.93 20.99
N ASP A 305 -18.21 -7.26 20.68
CA ASP A 305 -18.65 -8.65 20.62
C ASP A 305 -17.98 -9.36 19.43
N LEU A 306 -16.94 -10.14 19.72
CA LEU A 306 -16.11 -10.75 18.68
C LEU A 306 -16.84 -11.85 17.90
N THR A 307 -17.97 -12.37 18.42
CA THR A 307 -18.79 -13.35 17.69
C THR A 307 -19.45 -12.76 16.46
N GLN A 308 -19.62 -11.43 16.43
CA GLN A 308 -20.21 -10.68 15.32
C GLN A 308 -19.16 -10.16 14.33
N ILE A 309 -17.87 -10.44 14.51
CA ILE A 309 -16.83 -9.94 13.59
C ILE A 309 -16.98 -10.54 12.19
N ARG A 310 -17.30 -11.83 12.10
CA ARG A 310 -17.58 -12.50 10.82
C ARG A 310 -18.89 -11.99 10.21
N THR A 311 -18.88 -11.77 8.91
CA THR A 311 -20.03 -11.26 8.17
C THR A 311 -19.93 -11.66 6.70
N ASP A 312 -21.06 -11.73 6.01
CA ASP A 312 -21.12 -11.86 4.55
C ASP A 312 -21.12 -10.50 3.84
N GLY A 313 -21.17 -9.41 4.63
CA GLY A 313 -21.21 -8.05 4.10
C GLY A 313 -19.85 -7.59 3.60
N ASP A 314 -19.75 -7.30 2.31
CA ASP A 314 -18.56 -6.66 1.71
C ASP A 314 -18.78 -5.17 1.44
N MET A 315 -17.76 -4.37 1.76
CA MET A 315 -17.72 -2.94 1.57
C MET A 315 -16.58 -2.55 0.64
N VAL A 316 -16.87 -1.68 -0.32
CA VAL A 316 -15.85 -0.89 -1.01
C VAL A 316 -15.45 0.22 -0.04
N TYR A 317 -14.15 0.41 0.18
CA TYR A 317 -13.66 1.47 1.05
C TYR A 317 -12.37 2.08 0.55
N PHE A 318 -12.18 3.37 0.81
CA PHE A 318 -10.98 4.10 0.45
C PHE A 318 -10.85 5.36 1.30
N GLN A 319 -9.63 5.86 1.40
CA GLN A 319 -9.32 7.04 2.20
C GLN A 319 -9.18 8.29 1.32
N LEU A 320 -9.75 9.41 1.77
CA LEU A 320 -9.39 10.74 1.31
C LEU A 320 -8.79 11.51 2.51
N PRO A 321 -7.57 12.05 2.41
CA PRO A 321 -6.99 12.98 3.38
C PRO A 321 -8.01 14.00 3.89
N PHE A 322 -8.00 14.21 5.21
CA PHE A 322 -8.93 15.07 5.98
C PHE A 322 -10.38 14.61 6.06
N LEU A 323 -10.80 13.64 5.25
CA LEU A 323 -12.10 12.97 5.40
C LEU A 323 -11.91 11.66 6.17
N ARG A 324 -12.98 11.09 6.72
CA ARG A 324 -12.95 9.72 7.24
C ARG A 324 -12.87 8.72 6.07
N MET A 325 -12.65 7.46 6.37
CA MET A 325 -12.76 6.39 5.38
C MET A 325 -14.15 6.43 4.74
N ILE A 326 -14.20 6.52 3.42
CA ILE A 326 -15.45 6.50 2.66
C ILE A 326 -15.72 5.05 2.31
N SER A 327 -16.95 4.59 2.56
CA SER A 327 -17.34 3.22 2.23
C SER A 327 -18.78 3.08 1.77
N TYR A 328 -19.06 2.02 1.02
CA TYR A 328 -20.41 1.60 0.62
C TYR A 328 -20.44 0.10 0.31
N PRO A 329 -21.61 -0.57 0.42
CA PRO A 329 -21.72 -2.01 0.17
C PRO A 329 -21.38 -2.41 -1.27
N PHE A 330 -20.80 -3.60 -1.44
CA PHE A 330 -20.54 -4.20 -2.77
C PHE A 330 -21.81 -4.32 -3.61
N SER A 331 -22.96 -4.59 -2.97
CA SER A 331 -24.26 -4.66 -3.65
C SER A 331 -24.67 -3.35 -4.34
N TRP A 332 -24.06 -2.21 -3.97
CA TRP A 332 -24.28 -0.93 -4.63
C TRP A 332 -23.44 -0.76 -5.89
N ALA A 333 -22.39 -1.56 -6.09
CA ALA A 333 -21.47 -1.38 -7.21
C ALA A 333 -22.18 -1.42 -8.57
N VAL A 334 -22.98 -2.46 -8.82
CA VAL A 334 -23.75 -2.60 -10.07
C VAL A 334 -24.79 -1.48 -10.23
N PRO A 335 -25.70 -1.21 -9.26
CA PRO A 335 -26.64 -0.10 -9.36
C PRO A 335 -25.97 1.26 -9.58
N LEU A 336 -24.89 1.58 -8.85
CA LEU A 336 -24.18 2.85 -8.98
C LEU A 336 -23.49 2.96 -10.35
N SER A 337 -22.88 1.89 -10.84
CA SER A 337 -22.29 1.84 -12.18
C SER A 337 -23.34 2.09 -13.27
N LEU A 338 -24.51 1.45 -13.16
CA LEU A 338 -25.62 1.63 -14.10
C LEU A 338 -26.20 3.05 -14.04
N ILE A 339 -26.44 3.58 -12.84
CA ILE A 339 -26.94 4.96 -12.66
C ILE A 339 -25.93 5.97 -13.22
N SER A 340 -24.65 5.83 -12.88
CA SER A 340 -23.55 6.66 -13.40
C SER A 340 -23.51 6.62 -14.93
N SER A 341 -23.61 5.42 -15.51
CA SER A 341 -23.62 5.22 -16.97
C SER A 341 -24.84 5.86 -17.63
N LEU A 342 -26.04 5.68 -17.06
CA LEU A 342 -27.28 6.27 -17.59
C LEU A 342 -27.26 7.80 -17.52
N LEU A 343 -26.80 8.37 -16.40
CA LEU A 343 -26.62 9.82 -16.25
C LEU A 343 -25.62 10.35 -17.27
N PHE A 344 -24.47 9.68 -17.43
CA PHE A 344 -23.47 10.04 -18.43
C PHE A 344 -24.05 9.99 -19.85
N LEU A 345 -24.75 8.92 -20.23
CA LEU A 345 -25.41 8.80 -21.54
C LEU A 345 -26.45 9.90 -21.75
N GLY A 346 -27.26 10.22 -20.73
CA GLY A 346 -28.20 11.33 -20.76
C GLY A 346 -27.51 12.68 -21.04
N VAL A 347 -26.39 12.94 -20.36
CA VAL A 347 -25.58 14.15 -20.58
C VAL A 347 -25.02 14.18 -22.00
N VAL A 348 -24.50 13.05 -22.52
CA VAL A 348 -24.02 12.96 -23.91
C VAL A 348 -25.13 13.27 -24.92
N LEU A 349 -26.33 12.70 -24.72
CA LEU A 349 -27.48 12.95 -25.59
C LEU A 349 -27.88 14.43 -25.58
N VAL A 350 -27.93 15.08 -24.41
CA VAL A 350 -28.22 16.52 -24.32
C VAL A 350 -27.11 17.35 -24.98
N THR A 351 -25.85 16.96 -24.81
CA THR A 351 -24.69 17.62 -25.44
C THR A 351 -24.82 17.63 -26.96
N VAL A 352 -25.18 16.49 -27.55
CA VAL A 352 -25.40 16.34 -28.99
C VAL A 352 -26.64 17.12 -29.44
N LYS A 353 -27.77 17.01 -28.73
CA LYS A 353 -29.02 17.71 -29.06
C LYS A 353 -28.88 19.23 -29.03
N LYS A 354 -28.08 19.77 -28.10
CA LYS A 354 -27.76 21.22 -28.04
C LYS A 354 -26.73 21.66 -29.09
N GLY A 355 -26.21 20.76 -29.91
CA GLY A 355 -25.17 21.07 -30.89
C GLY A 355 -23.79 21.38 -30.29
N LEU A 356 -23.58 21.06 -29.00
CA LEU A 356 -22.31 21.28 -28.30
C LEU A 356 -21.26 20.22 -28.63
N ALA A 357 -21.66 19.08 -29.21
CA ALA A 357 -20.76 18.06 -29.74
C ALA A 357 -21.35 17.44 -31.01
N ASN A 358 -20.50 17.18 -32.01
CA ASN A 358 -20.91 16.49 -33.23
C ASN A 358 -20.62 14.98 -33.11
N PRO A 359 -21.60 14.07 -33.33
CA PRO A 359 -21.40 12.63 -33.22
C PRO A 359 -20.23 12.06 -34.03
N LYS A 360 -20.02 12.54 -35.27
CA LYS A 360 -18.89 12.11 -36.11
C LYS A 360 -17.55 12.58 -35.53
N LYS A 361 -17.53 13.77 -34.93
CA LYS A 361 -16.35 14.32 -34.26
C LYS A 361 -16.07 13.61 -32.94
N ILE A 362 -17.10 13.19 -32.18
CA ILE A 362 -16.91 12.38 -30.96
C ILE A 362 -16.12 11.11 -31.29
N LEU A 363 -16.50 10.37 -32.34
CA LEU A 363 -15.77 9.17 -32.75
C LEU A 363 -14.31 9.49 -33.13
N SER A 364 -14.08 10.59 -33.84
CA SER A 364 -12.73 11.02 -34.22
C SER A 364 -11.91 11.53 -33.02
N ALA A 365 -12.58 12.09 -32.01
CA ALA A 365 -12.00 12.59 -30.77
C ALA A 365 -11.59 11.47 -29.79
N THR A 366 -11.95 10.21 -30.09
CA THR A 366 -11.39 9.02 -29.42
C THR A 366 -9.93 8.78 -29.82
N LEU A 367 -9.52 9.20 -31.01
CA LEU A 367 -8.19 8.92 -31.55
C LEU A 367 -7.03 9.50 -30.70
N PRO A 368 -7.07 10.76 -30.21
CA PRO A 368 -6.07 11.28 -29.29
C PRO A 368 -5.92 10.44 -28.03
N PHE A 369 -7.03 9.97 -27.44
CA PHE A 369 -7.01 9.14 -26.24
C PHE A 369 -6.30 7.80 -26.47
N LEU A 370 -6.70 7.06 -27.51
CA LEU A 370 -6.07 5.78 -27.85
C LEU A 370 -4.60 5.95 -28.23
N LYS A 371 -4.27 7.02 -28.97
CA LYS A 371 -2.87 7.37 -29.29
C LYS A 371 -2.07 7.65 -28.03
N SER A 372 -2.62 8.38 -27.06
CA SER A 372 -1.93 8.64 -25.79
C SER A 372 -1.62 7.34 -25.05
N ILE A 373 -2.56 6.40 -24.97
CA ILE A 373 -2.34 5.10 -24.32
C ILE A 373 -1.22 4.34 -25.02
N ILE A 374 -1.34 4.14 -26.34
CA ILE A 374 -0.38 3.34 -27.12
C ILE A 374 1.01 3.99 -27.08
N MET A 375 1.08 5.31 -27.26
CA MET A 375 2.34 6.05 -27.32
C MET A 375 3.03 6.08 -25.95
N VAL A 376 2.28 6.29 -24.86
CA VAL A 376 2.87 6.25 -23.50
C VAL A 376 3.31 4.84 -23.13
N LEU A 377 2.50 3.82 -23.41
CA LEU A 377 2.92 2.43 -23.20
C LEU A 377 4.24 2.13 -23.92
N PHE A 378 4.32 2.48 -25.20
CA PHE A 378 5.51 2.27 -26.01
C PHE A 378 6.72 3.07 -25.50
N ILE A 379 6.56 4.38 -25.26
CA ILE A 379 7.65 5.25 -24.78
C ILE A 379 8.16 4.78 -23.43
N CYS A 380 7.27 4.54 -22.45
CA CYS A 380 7.67 4.06 -21.14
C CYS A 380 8.33 2.69 -21.22
N PHE A 381 7.82 1.76 -22.04
CA PHE A 381 8.47 0.46 -22.23
C PHE A 381 9.89 0.60 -22.80
N VAL A 382 10.07 1.42 -23.84
CA VAL A 382 11.40 1.66 -24.44
C VAL A 382 12.34 2.34 -23.44
N LEU A 383 11.86 3.36 -22.70
CA LEU A 383 12.65 4.04 -21.67
C LEU A 383 13.06 3.09 -20.54
N LEU A 384 12.18 2.18 -20.12
CA LEU A 384 12.50 1.17 -19.11
C LEU A 384 13.56 0.18 -19.63
N LYS A 385 13.46 -0.29 -20.87
CA LYS A 385 14.48 -1.16 -21.47
C LYS A 385 15.81 -0.44 -21.65
N PHE A 386 15.77 0.83 -22.02
CA PHE A 386 16.96 1.69 -22.06
C PHE A 386 17.59 1.85 -20.67
N LEU A 387 16.76 2.02 -19.63
CA LEU A 387 17.22 2.14 -18.25
C LEU A 387 17.98 0.89 -17.79
N TYR A 388 17.41 -0.30 -17.98
CA TYR A 388 18.09 -1.56 -17.63
C TYR A 388 19.31 -1.85 -18.50
N TRP A 389 19.31 -1.39 -19.75
CA TRP A 389 20.50 -1.46 -20.61
C TRP A 389 21.63 -0.56 -20.11
N LEU A 390 21.29 0.64 -19.61
CA LEU A 390 22.24 1.59 -19.06
C LEU A 390 22.78 1.15 -17.68
N HIS A 391 21.91 0.55 -16.86
CA HIS A 391 22.22 0.07 -15.51
C HIS A 391 21.87 -1.43 -15.35
N PRO A 392 22.69 -2.35 -15.89
CA PRO A 392 22.44 -3.78 -15.78
C PRO A 392 22.31 -4.26 -14.33
N HIS A 393 23.11 -3.70 -13.41
CA HIS A 393 23.11 -4.03 -11.98
C HIS A 393 21.76 -3.80 -11.26
N TYR A 394 20.82 -3.05 -11.86
CA TYR A 394 19.50 -2.90 -11.26
C TYR A 394 18.71 -4.21 -11.20
N SER A 395 19.04 -5.20 -12.03
CA SER A 395 18.44 -6.53 -11.92
C SER A 395 18.98 -7.36 -10.76
N GLU A 396 20.10 -6.97 -10.15
CA GLU A 396 20.68 -7.64 -8.98
C GLU A 396 19.99 -7.23 -7.67
N ILE A 397 19.24 -6.12 -7.69
CA ILE A 397 18.38 -5.73 -6.56
C ILE A 397 17.18 -6.68 -6.54
N MET A 398 17.17 -7.60 -5.57
CA MET A 398 16.22 -8.71 -5.43
C MET A 398 14.74 -8.32 -5.63
N GLN A 399 14.36 -7.11 -5.23
CA GLN A 399 12.97 -6.64 -5.19
C GLN A 399 12.62 -5.69 -6.34
N GLU A 400 13.51 -5.56 -7.35
CA GLU A 400 13.35 -4.75 -8.57
C GLU A 400 13.08 -3.23 -8.37
N PHE A 401 13.09 -2.72 -7.13
CA PHE A 401 12.94 -1.31 -6.82
C PHE A 401 14.26 -0.68 -6.38
N THR A 402 14.73 0.33 -7.12
CA THR A 402 16.08 0.90 -6.95
C THR A 402 16.11 2.04 -5.93
N TYR A 403 17.30 2.36 -5.41
CA TYR A 403 17.52 3.49 -4.49
C TYR A 403 17.03 4.85 -5.02
N ASN A 404 17.11 5.07 -6.34
CA ASN A 404 16.63 6.28 -7.03
C ASN A 404 15.24 6.08 -7.68
N GLY A 405 14.53 4.99 -7.35
CA GLY A 405 13.29 4.57 -7.98
C GLY A 405 12.20 5.65 -7.97
N TYR A 406 12.09 6.44 -6.90
CA TYR A 406 11.16 7.57 -6.81
C TYR A 406 11.39 8.64 -7.88
N TRP A 407 12.64 8.90 -8.26
CA TRP A 407 12.95 9.85 -9.33
C TRP A 407 12.56 9.28 -10.69
N TYR A 408 12.67 7.96 -10.89
CA TYR A 408 12.16 7.29 -12.08
C TYR A 408 10.62 7.29 -12.12
N ILE A 409 9.92 7.05 -11.01
CA ILE A 409 8.46 7.21 -10.94
C ILE A 409 8.06 8.62 -11.39
N LEU A 410 8.70 9.65 -10.83
CA LEU A 410 8.42 11.04 -11.20
C LEU A 410 8.73 11.32 -12.68
N PHE A 411 9.88 10.85 -13.19
CA PHE A 411 10.27 10.99 -14.59
C PHE A 411 9.23 10.37 -15.53
N PHE A 412 8.85 9.11 -15.30
CA PHE A 412 7.89 8.40 -16.14
C PHE A 412 6.49 9.04 -16.08
N CYS A 413 6.06 9.47 -14.88
CA CYS A 413 4.81 10.23 -14.73
C CYS A 413 4.84 11.54 -15.53
N LEU A 414 5.94 12.28 -15.48
CA LEU A 414 6.10 13.52 -16.24
C LEU A 414 6.16 13.28 -17.75
N VAL A 415 6.80 12.21 -18.21
CA VAL A 415 6.82 11.80 -19.63
C VAL A 415 5.42 11.42 -20.11
N ALA A 416 4.68 10.64 -19.33
CA ALA A 416 3.30 10.26 -19.63
C ALA A 416 2.37 11.48 -19.67
N PHE A 417 2.45 12.36 -18.67
CA PHE A 417 1.72 13.62 -18.61
C PHE A 417 2.04 14.52 -19.82
N SER A 418 3.33 14.68 -20.15
CA SER A 418 3.80 15.52 -21.26
C SER A 418 3.33 14.99 -22.61
N THR A 419 3.45 13.68 -22.84
CA THR A 419 2.97 13.02 -24.06
C THR A 419 1.46 13.21 -24.22
N ASN A 420 0.69 12.99 -23.15
CA ASN A 420 -0.76 13.19 -23.18
C ASN A 420 -1.13 14.66 -23.42
N TYR A 421 -0.43 15.60 -22.75
CA TYR A 421 -0.60 17.04 -22.92
C TYR A 421 -0.40 17.46 -24.37
N PHE A 422 0.70 17.04 -25.02
CA PHE A 422 0.98 17.39 -26.40
C PHE A 422 -0.08 16.84 -27.35
N LEU A 423 -0.43 15.55 -27.24
CA LEU A 423 -1.45 14.94 -28.10
C LEU A 423 -2.81 15.65 -27.98
N TYR A 424 -3.23 15.99 -26.75
CA TYR A 424 -4.47 16.74 -26.55
C TYR A 424 -4.35 18.21 -26.97
N SER A 425 -3.16 18.83 -26.91
CA SER A 425 -2.96 20.19 -27.43
C SER A 425 -3.23 20.27 -28.93
N TYR A 426 -2.73 19.31 -29.71
CA TYR A 426 -3.04 19.20 -31.14
C TYR A 426 -4.52 18.85 -31.39
N ALA A 427 -5.11 18.02 -30.53
CA ALA A 427 -6.51 17.63 -30.67
C ALA A 427 -7.48 18.79 -30.43
N ARG A 428 -7.17 19.70 -29.49
CA ARG A 428 -7.98 20.88 -29.14
C ARG A 428 -8.11 21.90 -30.28
N GLU A 429 -7.23 21.86 -31.28
CA GLU A 429 -7.38 22.66 -32.50
C GLU A 429 -8.53 22.16 -33.39
N LYS A 430 -8.87 20.87 -33.31
CA LYS A 430 -9.84 20.20 -34.20
C LYS A 430 -11.17 19.88 -33.51
N PHE A 431 -11.12 19.59 -32.21
CA PHE A 431 -12.23 19.11 -31.40
C PHE A 431 -12.46 20.03 -30.20
N ASN A 432 -13.72 20.15 -29.77
CA ASN A 432 -14.02 20.90 -28.55
C ASN A 432 -13.82 20.04 -27.29
N SER A 433 -13.78 20.66 -26.11
CA SER A 433 -13.55 19.93 -24.86
C SER A 433 -14.60 18.85 -24.57
N SER A 434 -15.88 19.10 -24.88
CA SER A 434 -16.94 18.12 -24.67
C SER A 434 -16.73 16.87 -25.54
N GLU A 435 -16.37 17.04 -26.81
CA GLU A 435 -16.05 15.94 -27.72
C GLU A 435 -14.86 15.09 -27.21
N LEU A 436 -13.82 15.74 -26.67
CA LEU A 436 -12.61 15.07 -26.16
C LEU A 436 -12.78 14.36 -24.82
N MET A 437 -13.76 14.76 -24.00
CA MET A 437 -14.02 14.14 -22.69
C MET A 437 -14.84 12.85 -22.79
N ILE A 438 -15.71 12.73 -23.80
CA ILE A 438 -16.71 11.65 -23.88
C ILE A 438 -16.05 10.27 -23.92
N ALA A 439 -15.04 10.07 -24.75
CA ALA A 439 -14.40 8.76 -24.89
C ALA A 439 -13.65 8.30 -23.61
N PRO A 440 -12.79 9.13 -22.98
CA PRO A 440 -12.18 8.78 -21.70
C PRO A 440 -13.20 8.46 -20.59
N ILE A 441 -14.27 9.25 -20.47
CA ILE A 441 -15.32 8.99 -19.47
C ILE A 441 -16.03 7.67 -19.78
N LEU A 442 -16.41 7.43 -21.03
CA LEU A 442 -17.08 6.19 -21.45
C LEU A 442 -16.24 4.96 -21.11
N ILE A 443 -14.93 5.01 -21.35
CA ILE A 443 -14.02 3.91 -21.01
C ILE A 443 -13.99 3.67 -19.50
N TRP A 444 -13.98 4.72 -18.68
CA TRP A 444 -14.13 4.56 -17.24
C TRP A 444 -15.50 3.99 -16.85
N GLN A 445 -16.61 4.37 -17.51
CA GLN A 445 -17.93 3.77 -17.27
C GLN A 445 -17.93 2.26 -17.56
N ILE A 446 -17.23 1.83 -18.60
CA ILE A 446 -17.08 0.40 -18.93
C ILE A 446 -16.22 -0.31 -17.89
N ILE A 447 -15.09 0.29 -17.50
CA ILE A 447 -14.17 -0.30 -16.50
C ILE A 447 -14.85 -0.43 -15.13
N ILE A 448 -15.60 0.58 -14.68
CA ILE A 448 -16.28 0.50 -13.37
C ILE A 448 -17.38 -0.57 -13.38
N LEU A 449 -18.05 -0.77 -14.52
CA LEU A 449 -19.03 -1.84 -14.67
C LEU A 449 -18.32 -3.20 -14.62
N LEU A 450 -17.17 -3.36 -15.27
CA LEU A 450 -16.37 -4.59 -15.17
C LEU A 450 -15.87 -4.81 -13.73
N PHE A 451 -15.37 -3.77 -13.07
CA PHE A 451 -14.97 -3.86 -11.67
C PHE A 451 -16.12 -4.27 -10.76
N SER A 452 -17.35 -3.81 -11.02
CA SER A 452 -18.52 -4.20 -10.22
C SER A 452 -18.84 -5.71 -10.22
N PHE A 453 -18.30 -6.47 -11.18
CA PHE A 453 -18.48 -7.93 -11.27
C PHE A 453 -17.21 -8.71 -10.92
N TYR A 454 -16.04 -8.25 -11.37
CA TYR A 454 -14.81 -9.05 -11.33
C TYR A 454 -13.78 -8.56 -10.31
N LEU A 455 -13.88 -7.30 -9.87
CA LEU A 455 -12.92 -6.69 -8.95
C LEU A 455 -13.60 -5.59 -8.13
N THR A 456 -14.64 -5.96 -7.37
CA THR A 456 -15.52 -4.98 -6.72
C THR A 456 -14.77 -4.10 -5.71
N GLY A 457 -13.68 -4.61 -5.11
CA GLY A 457 -12.78 -3.81 -4.27
C GLY A 457 -12.13 -2.61 -4.98
N ALA A 458 -12.03 -2.61 -6.32
CA ALA A 458 -11.57 -1.49 -7.13
C ALA A 458 -12.71 -0.54 -7.57
N HIS A 459 -13.96 -0.77 -7.16
CA HIS A 459 -15.09 0.01 -7.68
C HIS A 459 -15.05 1.49 -7.26
N PHE A 460 -14.23 1.89 -6.27
CA PHE A 460 -14.00 3.31 -5.95
C PHE A 460 -13.47 4.15 -7.12
N PHE A 461 -12.94 3.50 -8.18
CA PHE A 461 -12.65 4.15 -9.46
C PHE A 461 -13.88 4.79 -10.14
N ILE A 462 -15.10 4.49 -9.68
CA ILE A 462 -16.33 5.20 -10.05
C ILE A 462 -16.22 6.72 -9.89
N LEU A 463 -15.36 7.20 -8.98
CA LEU A 463 -15.07 8.62 -8.79
C LEU A 463 -14.63 9.29 -10.11
N LEU A 464 -13.83 8.64 -10.95
CA LEU A 464 -13.38 9.18 -12.24
C LEU A 464 -14.54 9.33 -13.23
N GLY A 465 -15.40 8.32 -13.31
CA GLY A 465 -16.59 8.33 -14.15
C GLY A 465 -17.60 9.41 -13.72
N LEU A 466 -17.87 9.50 -12.41
CA LEU A 466 -18.82 10.46 -11.84
C LEU A 466 -18.33 11.91 -11.97
N THR A 467 -17.08 12.19 -11.56
CA THR A 467 -16.52 13.54 -11.64
C THR A 467 -16.39 14.00 -13.09
N GLY A 468 -15.95 13.13 -13.99
CA GLY A 468 -15.90 13.42 -15.43
C GLY A 468 -17.29 13.73 -16.01
N ALA A 469 -18.28 12.88 -15.73
CA ALA A 469 -19.66 13.09 -16.18
C ALA A 469 -20.28 14.37 -15.59
N LEU A 470 -20.01 14.68 -14.32
CA LEU A 470 -20.47 15.89 -13.65
C LEU A 470 -19.86 17.16 -14.27
N ILE A 471 -18.55 17.17 -14.54
CA ILE A 471 -17.87 18.28 -15.21
C ILE A 471 -18.49 18.50 -16.60
N LEU A 472 -18.73 17.43 -17.36
CA LEU A 472 -19.39 17.50 -18.67
C LEU A 472 -20.82 18.07 -18.53
N ALA A 473 -21.59 17.61 -17.54
CA ALA A 473 -22.94 18.08 -17.27
C ALA A 473 -22.96 19.58 -16.93
N ILE A 474 -22.10 20.04 -16.01
CA ILE A 474 -22.03 21.44 -15.62
C ILE A 474 -21.73 22.33 -16.84
N ARG A 475 -20.81 21.88 -17.70
CA ARG A 475 -20.48 22.58 -18.95
C ARG A 475 -21.69 22.72 -19.88
N VAL A 476 -22.50 21.67 -19.98
CA VAL A 476 -23.65 21.59 -20.90
C VAL A 476 -24.88 22.35 -20.38
N PHE A 477 -25.09 22.40 -19.07
CA PHE A 477 -26.27 23.02 -18.46
C PHE A 477 -26.06 24.47 -18.05
N PHE A 478 -24.87 24.85 -17.57
CA PHE A 478 -24.66 26.17 -16.97
C PHE A 478 -23.88 27.16 -17.85
N ASN A 479 -23.47 26.77 -19.08
CA ASN A 479 -22.72 27.56 -20.07
C ASN A 479 -21.40 28.21 -19.59
N ARG A 480 -21.14 28.23 -18.28
CA ARG A 480 -19.95 28.79 -17.64
C ARG A 480 -19.43 27.79 -16.61
N LEU A 481 -18.35 27.13 -16.97
CA LEU A 481 -17.59 26.29 -16.06
C LEU A 481 -16.40 27.12 -15.56
N SER A 482 -16.40 27.50 -14.29
CA SER A 482 -15.24 28.15 -13.68
C SER A 482 -14.09 27.15 -13.57
N ASN A 483 -12.88 27.53 -13.99
CA ASN A 483 -11.70 26.67 -13.85
C ASN A 483 -11.44 26.29 -12.39
N TYR A 484 -11.77 27.17 -11.44
CA TYR A 484 -11.69 26.88 -10.01
C TYR A 484 -12.64 25.75 -9.58
N LEU A 485 -13.83 25.68 -10.19
CA LEU A 485 -14.79 24.61 -9.94
C LEU A 485 -14.30 23.28 -10.53
N VAL A 486 -13.67 23.31 -11.71
CA VAL A 486 -13.04 22.11 -12.29
C VAL A 486 -11.92 21.61 -11.38
N LEU A 487 -11.02 22.48 -10.95
CA LEU A 487 -9.94 22.11 -10.03
C LEU A 487 -10.49 21.50 -8.73
N LEU A 488 -11.53 22.10 -8.16
CA LEU A 488 -12.19 21.57 -6.97
C LEU A 488 -12.71 20.14 -7.17
N LEU A 489 -13.30 19.85 -8.35
CA LEU A 489 -13.83 18.53 -8.69
C LEU A 489 -12.73 17.50 -9.03
N VAL A 490 -11.54 17.95 -9.40
CA VAL A 490 -10.39 17.07 -9.74
C VAL A 490 -9.57 16.70 -8.51
N ILE A 491 -9.54 17.56 -7.47
CA ILE A 491 -8.76 17.32 -6.25
C ILE A 491 -9.02 15.94 -5.62
N PRO A 492 -10.27 15.47 -5.43
CA PRO A 492 -10.51 14.14 -4.87
C PRO A 492 -9.84 13.01 -5.66
N SER A 493 -9.84 13.08 -7.00
CA SER A 493 -9.17 12.10 -7.86
C SER A 493 -7.64 12.18 -7.74
N ILE A 494 -7.06 13.39 -7.73
CA ILE A 494 -5.61 13.55 -7.51
C ILE A 494 -5.22 12.89 -6.20
N VAL A 495 -5.94 13.25 -5.15
CA VAL A 495 -5.60 12.86 -3.79
C VAL A 495 -5.78 11.36 -3.57
N LEU A 496 -6.74 10.73 -4.24
CA LEU A 496 -6.96 9.28 -4.18
C LEU A 496 -5.95 8.48 -5.02
N PHE A 497 -5.68 8.91 -6.25
CA PHE A 497 -4.92 8.09 -7.21
C PHE A 497 -3.42 8.38 -7.23
N VAL A 498 -2.95 9.54 -6.78
CA VAL A 498 -1.51 9.83 -6.72
C VAL A 498 -0.76 8.87 -5.78
N PRO A 499 -1.24 8.60 -4.54
CA PRO A 499 -0.60 7.59 -3.70
C PRO A 499 -0.57 6.22 -4.40
N LEU A 500 -1.67 5.79 -5.02
CA LEU A 500 -1.72 4.52 -5.75
C LEU A 500 -0.69 4.45 -6.90
N ILE A 501 -0.55 5.53 -7.67
CA ILE A 501 0.43 5.66 -8.77
C ILE A 501 1.87 5.48 -8.27
N VAL A 502 2.17 6.01 -7.08
CA VAL A 502 3.52 5.92 -6.49
C VAL A 502 3.75 4.57 -5.83
N GLN A 503 2.74 4.01 -5.18
CA GLN A 503 2.87 2.79 -4.39
C GLN A 503 2.94 1.52 -5.25
N LEU A 504 2.35 1.52 -6.44
CA LEU A 504 2.40 0.37 -7.34
C LEU A 504 3.84 -0.02 -7.74
N PRO A 505 4.71 0.89 -8.23
CA PRO A 505 6.11 0.55 -8.51
C PRO A 505 6.95 0.25 -7.28
N VAL A 506 6.62 0.82 -6.12
CA VAL A 506 7.29 0.50 -4.85
C VAL A 506 7.00 -0.96 -4.47
N ALA A 507 5.74 -1.40 -4.59
CA ALA A 507 5.33 -2.75 -4.22
C ALA A 507 5.72 -3.84 -5.23
N LEU A 508 5.80 -3.50 -6.51
CA LEU A 508 5.91 -4.45 -7.62
C LEU A 508 7.17 -4.26 -8.48
N GLY A 509 8.04 -3.32 -8.14
CA GLY A 509 9.26 -3.01 -8.88
C GLY A 509 9.09 -2.04 -10.04
N LEU A 510 10.24 -1.58 -10.57
CA LEU A 510 10.30 -0.62 -11.70
C LEU A 510 9.69 -1.18 -13.00
N SER A 511 9.57 -2.50 -13.12
CA SER A 511 8.95 -3.17 -14.26
C SER A 511 7.50 -2.74 -14.51
N THR A 512 6.82 -2.20 -13.50
CA THR A 512 5.44 -1.69 -13.58
C THR A 512 5.29 -0.26 -14.11
N LEU A 513 6.39 0.49 -14.29
CA LEU A 513 6.35 1.89 -14.74
C LEU A 513 5.56 2.14 -16.05
N PRO A 514 5.62 1.28 -17.09
CA PRO A 514 4.79 1.44 -18.28
C PRO A 514 3.29 1.35 -18.01
N PHE A 515 2.88 0.44 -17.11
CA PHE A 515 1.49 0.29 -16.68
C PHE A 515 1.02 1.54 -15.92
N VAL A 516 1.85 2.05 -15.00
CA VAL A 516 1.57 3.29 -14.27
C VAL A 516 1.43 4.49 -15.21
N GLY A 517 2.27 4.58 -16.24
CA GLY A 517 2.16 5.60 -17.28
C GLY A 517 0.81 5.55 -18.01
N VAL A 518 0.34 4.36 -18.37
CA VAL A 518 -0.99 4.15 -19.01
C VAL A 518 -2.12 4.52 -18.05
N LEU A 519 -2.07 4.08 -16.80
CA LEU A 519 -3.07 4.41 -15.78
C LEU A 519 -3.18 5.93 -15.59
N LEU A 520 -2.04 6.61 -15.51
CA LEU A 520 -2.00 8.07 -15.41
C LEU A 520 -2.62 8.75 -16.63
N VAL A 521 -2.34 8.27 -17.86
CA VAL A 521 -3.00 8.78 -19.07
C VAL A 521 -4.51 8.62 -18.99
N MET A 522 -4.99 7.44 -18.56
CA MET A 522 -6.42 7.15 -18.45
C MET A 522 -7.12 8.09 -17.47
N ILE A 523 -6.49 8.41 -16.34
CA ILE A 523 -7.01 9.36 -15.35
C ILE A 523 -6.99 10.78 -15.92
N LEU A 524 -5.84 11.24 -16.42
CA LEU A 524 -5.66 12.61 -16.87
C LEU A 524 -6.56 12.96 -18.06
N SER A 525 -6.76 12.03 -19.00
CA SER A 525 -7.55 12.26 -20.20
C SER A 525 -9.02 12.60 -19.93
N VAL A 526 -9.55 12.28 -18.75
CA VAL A 526 -10.88 12.72 -18.29
C VAL A 526 -10.92 14.24 -18.08
N TYR A 527 -9.84 14.83 -17.54
CA TYR A 527 -9.81 16.20 -17.05
C TYR A 527 -9.01 17.16 -17.95
N LEU A 528 -8.06 16.65 -18.71
CA LEU A 528 -7.15 17.42 -19.55
C LEU A 528 -7.87 18.36 -20.56
N PRO A 529 -9.00 17.98 -21.20
CA PRO A 529 -9.71 18.85 -22.13
C PRO A 529 -10.31 20.12 -21.52
N VAL A 530 -10.53 20.13 -20.19
CA VAL A 530 -11.11 21.26 -19.46
C VAL A 530 -10.09 22.00 -18.60
N LEU A 531 -9.06 21.30 -18.10
CA LEU A 531 -7.99 21.92 -17.31
C LEU A 531 -7.09 22.83 -18.14
N PHE A 532 -6.83 22.47 -19.41
CA PHE A 532 -5.95 23.20 -20.32
C PHE A 532 -6.72 23.68 -21.57
N ASP A 533 -7.69 24.57 -21.37
CA ASP A 533 -8.47 25.15 -22.47
C ASP A 533 -7.64 26.10 -23.35
N LYS A 534 -7.91 26.16 -24.66
CA LYS A 534 -7.19 27.01 -25.64
C LYS A 534 -7.26 28.52 -25.33
N ASN A 535 -8.21 28.94 -24.50
CA ASN A 535 -8.40 30.34 -24.12
C ASN A 535 -7.52 30.77 -22.93
N SER A 536 -6.81 29.82 -22.30
CA SER A 536 -5.91 30.06 -21.17
C SER A 536 -4.53 30.55 -21.63
N ILE A 537 -3.73 31.09 -20.71
CA ILE A 537 -2.32 31.40 -21.01
C ILE A 537 -1.57 30.07 -21.10
N GLU A 538 -1.06 29.73 -22.29
CA GLU A 538 -0.28 28.51 -22.53
C GLU A 538 0.97 28.48 -21.65
N VAL A 539 1.28 27.29 -21.13
CA VAL A 539 2.59 27.03 -20.52
C VAL A 539 3.59 26.88 -21.66
N ASN A 540 4.80 27.41 -21.47
CA ASN A 540 5.86 27.20 -22.43
C ASN A 540 6.07 25.69 -22.66
N ARG A 541 5.94 25.23 -23.92
CA ARG A 541 6.06 23.82 -24.32
C ARG A 541 7.37 23.19 -23.88
N PHE A 542 8.43 23.99 -23.76
CA PHE A 542 9.73 23.56 -23.26
C PHE A 542 9.70 23.03 -21.81
N VAL A 543 8.73 23.43 -20.97
CA VAL A 543 8.57 22.90 -19.61
C VAL A 543 8.31 21.39 -19.63
N PHE A 544 7.48 20.92 -20.56
CA PHE A 544 7.12 19.50 -20.73
C PHE A 544 8.25 18.64 -21.34
N VAL A 545 9.40 19.24 -21.64
CA VAL A 545 10.58 18.55 -22.15
C VAL A 545 11.73 18.67 -21.15
N PHE A 546 12.05 19.89 -20.73
CA PHE A 546 13.19 20.14 -19.84
C PHE A 546 12.96 19.68 -18.41
N VAL A 547 11.72 19.73 -17.88
CA VAL A 547 11.46 19.25 -16.52
C VAL A 547 11.63 17.72 -16.42
N PRO A 548 10.98 16.88 -17.26
CA PRO A 548 11.27 15.45 -17.25
C PRO A 548 12.75 15.14 -17.46
N LEU A 549 13.42 15.83 -18.39
CA LEU A 549 14.84 15.63 -18.65
C LEU A 549 15.72 15.99 -17.44
N ALA A 550 15.42 17.09 -16.75
CA ALA A 550 16.15 17.49 -15.54
C ALA A 550 15.96 16.46 -14.41
N ILE A 551 14.75 15.92 -14.24
CA ILE A 551 14.48 14.86 -13.26
C ILE A 551 15.23 13.58 -13.63
N TYR A 552 15.27 13.20 -14.91
CA TYR A 552 16.05 12.05 -15.36
C TYR A 552 17.55 12.25 -15.08
N ILE A 553 18.12 13.39 -15.49
CA ILE A 553 19.54 13.71 -15.21
C ILE A 553 19.82 13.64 -13.71
N PHE A 554 18.92 14.18 -12.87
CA PHE A 554 19.06 14.09 -11.43
C PHE A 554 19.02 12.64 -10.93
N ALA A 555 18.09 11.81 -11.43
CA ALA A 555 18.02 10.38 -11.11
C ALA A 555 19.33 9.66 -11.43
N GLU A 556 19.95 9.98 -12.57
CA GLU A 556 21.23 9.42 -13.01
C GLU A 556 22.39 9.83 -12.11
N THR A 557 22.38 11.06 -11.55
CA THR A 557 23.40 11.44 -10.53
C THR A 557 23.30 10.62 -9.24
N GLN A 558 22.19 9.93 -9.02
CA GLN A 558 21.93 9.08 -7.86
C GLN A 558 22.00 7.58 -8.19
N ALA A 559 22.28 7.22 -9.44
CA ALA A 559 22.25 5.83 -9.91
C ALA A 559 23.44 5.00 -9.40
N SER A 560 24.55 5.65 -9.04
CA SER A 560 25.76 4.96 -8.59
C SER A 560 25.65 4.47 -7.14
N PHE A 561 26.26 3.31 -6.93
CA PHE A 561 26.42 2.68 -5.62
C PHE A 561 27.51 3.39 -4.81
N ASN A 562 27.31 3.43 -3.49
CA ASN A 562 28.24 3.98 -2.52
C ASN A 562 28.04 3.29 -1.15
N LYS A 563 28.74 3.76 -0.10
CA LYS A 563 28.64 3.15 1.23
C LYS A 563 27.22 3.13 1.81
N ASP A 564 26.42 4.13 1.49
CA ASP A 564 25.03 4.26 1.97
C ASP A 564 24.03 3.56 1.04
N ARG A 565 24.45 3.24 -0.19
CA ARG A 565 23.68 2.54 -1.25
C ARG A 565 24.56 1.46 -1.88
N PRO A 566 24.86 0.37 -1.15
CA PRO A 566 25.76 -0.65 -1.64
C PRO A 566 25.16 -1.39 -2.85
N LEU A 567 26.05 -1.94 -3.67
CA LEU A 567 25.67 -2.90 -4.69
C LEU A 567 25.27 -4.22 -3.99
N PRO A 568 24.12 -4.82 -4.29
CA PRO A 568 23.80 -6.17 -3.81
C PRO A 568 24.80 -7.18 -4.37
N ASP A 569 25.13 -8.19 -3.57
CA ASP A 569 26.00 -9.30 -3.94
C ASP A 569 25.29 -10.61 -3.56
N SER A 570 25.48 -11.66 -4.34
CA SER A 570 24.81 -12.94 -4.15
C SER A 570 25.76 -14.12 -4.27
N LEU A 571 25.79 -14.94 -3.22
CA LEU A 571 26.55 -16.18 -3.19
C LEU A 571 25.70 -17.33 -2.64
N TYR A 572 25.42 -18.29 -3.50
CA TYR A 572 24.74 -19.54 -3.15
C TYR A 572 25.76 -20.67 -3.09
N TYR A 573 25.79 -21.35 -1.95
CA TYR A 573 26.59 -22.56 -1.76
C TYR A 573 25.69 -23.78 -1.78
N PHE A 574 26.02 -24.75 -2.64
CA PHE A 574 25.34 -26.03 -2.71
C PHE A 574 26.36 -27.15 -2.53
N GLN A 575 26.17 -27.99 -1.52
CA GLN A 575 26.96 -29.19 -1.28
C GLN A 575 26.11 -30.42 -1.62
N ASP A 576 26.60 -31.24 -2.56
CA ASP A 576 26.05 -32.57 -2.81
C ASP A 576 26.76 -33.58 -1.90
N GLU A 577 26.06 -34.04 -0.87
CA GLU A 577 26.57 -35.02 0.09
C GLU A 577 26.85 -36.40 -0.53
N GLN A 578 26.17 -36.78 -1.61
CA GLN A 578 26.40 -38.07 -2.27
C GLN A 578 27.65 -38.04 -3.12
N THR A 579 27.83 -36.97 -3.90
CA THR A 579 29.00 -36.83 -4.79
C THR A 579 30.19 -36.13 -4.14
N GLN A 580 30.00 -35.59 -2.94
CA GLN A 580 30.96 -34.76 -2.21
C GLN A 580 31.45 -33.54 -3.03
N LYS A 581 30.62 -33.06 -3.95
CA LYS A 581 30.91 -31.88 -4.78
C LYS A 581 30.24 -30.64 -4.22
N SER A 582 31.00 -29.56 -4.17
CA SER A 582 30.52 -28.23 -3.84
C SER A 582 30.35 -27.39 -5.10
N TYR A 583 29.31 -26.59 -5.14
CA TYR A 583 29.00 -25.66 -6.22
C TYR A 583 28.73 -24.28 -5.62
N PHE A 584 29.27 -23.27 -6.26
CA PHE A 584 29.01 -21.88 -5.94
C PHE A 584 28.25 -21.27 -7.13
N TYR A 585 27.12 -20.64 -6.85
CA TYR A 585 26.32 -19.91 -7.82
C TYR A 585 26.15 -18.47 -7.38
N THR A 586 26.01 -17.57 -8.34
CA THR A 586 25.77 -16.15 -8.13
C THR A 586 24.78 -15.69 -9.20
N HIS A 587 23.91 -14.76 -8.83
CA HIS A 587 23.03 -14.05 -9.75
C HIS A 587 23.61 -12.71 -10.20
N ASP A 588 24.81 -12.36 -9.72
CA ASP A 588 25.46 -11.09 -10.03
C ASP A 588 25.88 -11.09 -11.50
N TYR A 589 25.67 -9.95 -12.15
CA TYR A 589 26.07 -9.73 -13.53
C TYR A 589 27.58 -9.86 -13.70
N LYS A 590 28.33 -9.49 -12.65
CA LYS A 590 29.77 -9.61 -12.60
C LYS A 590 30.21 -9.88 -11.16
N THR A 591 30.97 -10.95 -10.96
CA THR A 591 31.63 -11.25 -9.69
C THR A 591 32.79 -10.30 -9.44
N ASP A 592 33.00 -9.94 -8.17
CA ASP A 592 34.11 -9.09 -7.72
C ASP A 592 35.51 -9.65 -7.98
#